data_AF-A0A2E6TFC8-F1
#
_entry.id   AF-A0A2E6TFC8-F1
#
_cell.length_a   1.000
_cell.length_b   1.000
_cell.length_c   1.000
_cell.angle_alpha   90.00
_cell.angle_beta   90.00
_cell.angle_gamma   90.00
#
_symmetry.space_group_name_H-M   'P 1'
#
loop_
_entity.id
_entity.type
_entity.pdbx_description
1 polymer ?
#
loop_
_entity_poly.entity_id
_entity_poly.type
_entity_poly.pdbx_seq_one_letter_code
_entity_poly.pdbx_strand_id
1 'polypeptide(L)'
;MNVDRLIHQIEKALHEGAPMPHLEELAKEYASCRATIKERLDKCVFLIRAEKHHVALEVAETPPSLFSLLEKLACESEEPWQRLCESRGLGIGPGWEQEQVDLLESAYRKENSEDSPIFREYREAVSNRDDP
;
A
#
# COMPACT_ATOMS: atom_id res chain seq x y z
N MET A 1 -11.69 -2.58 7.09
CA MET A 1 -11.46 -1.87 5.82
C MET A 1 -11.44 -2.89 4.71
N ASN A 2 -12.34 -2.80 3.73
CA ASN A 2 -12.30 -3.65 2.54
C ASN A 2 -11.59 -2.89 1.43
N VAL A 3 -10.26 -2.93 1.42
CA VAL A 3 -9.44 -2.30 0.38
C VAL A 3 -9.80 -2.86 -1.00
N ASP A 4 -10.07 -4.16 -1.10
CA ASP A 4 -10.51 -4.81 -2.34
C ASP A 4 -11.76 -4.16 -2.95
N ARG A 5 -12.75 -3.82 -2.10
CA ARG A 5 -13.96 -3.12 -2.56
C ARG A 5 -13.62 -1.73 -3.08
N LEU A 6 -12.73 -1.01 -2.40
CA LEU A 6 -12.31 0.33 -2.78
C LEU A 6 -11.56 0.33 -4.12
N ILE A 7 -10.61 -0.58 -4.30
CA ILE A 7 -9.86 -0.73 -5.56
C ILE A 7 -10.82 -1.04 -6.71
N HIS A 8 -11.73 -1.98 -6.51
CA HIS A 8 -12.72 -2.32 -7.54
C HIS A 8 -13.63 -1.14 -7.90
N GLN A 9 -14.01 -0.29 -6.93
CA GLN A 9 -14.79 0.92 -7.19
C GLN A 9 -13.97 1.97 -7.96
N ILE A 10 -12.69 2.14 -7.63
CA ILE A 10 -11.77 3.03 -8.33
C ILE A 10 -11.59 2.58 -9.78
N GLU A 11 -11.37 1.30 -10.01
CA GLU A 11 -11.27 0.70 -11.34
C GLU A 11 -12.52 0.93 -12.18
N LYS A 12 -13.68 0.68 -11.57
CA LYS A 12 -14.96 0.93 -12.21
C LYS A 12 -15.13 2.41 -12.55
N ALA A 13 -14.78 3.31 -11.63
CA ALA A 13 -14.85 4.76 -11.84
C ALA A 13 -13.89 5.24 -12.93
N LEU A 14 -12.72 4.62 -13.08
CA LEU A 14 -11.77 4.89 -14.15
C LEU A 14 -12.28 4.42 -15.51
N HIS A 15 -12.92 3.25 -15.56
CA HIS A 15 -13.38 2.64 -16.81
C HIS A 15 -14.71 3.21 -17.32
N GLU A 16 -15.73 3.31 -16.44
CA GLU A 16 -17.08 3.79 -16.79
C GLU A 16 -17.23 5.31 -16.64
N GLY A 17 -16.30 5.94 -15.91
CA GLY A 17 -16.46 7.31 -15.43
C GLY A 17 -17.41 7.38 -14.24
N ALA A 18 -17.07 8.22 -13.27
CA ALA A 18 -17.91 8.47 -12.10
C ALA A 18 -18.24 9.97 -11.94
N PRO A 19 -19.39 10.31 -11.34
CA PRO A 19 -19.69 11.69 -10.99
C PRO A 19 -18.73 12.20 -9.92
N MET A 20 -18.42 13.50 -9.96
CA MET A 20 -17.50 14.18 -9.02
C MET A 20 -17.73 13.83 -7.54
N PRO A 21 -18.97 13.85 -6.98
CA PRO A 21 -19.18 13.50 -5.57
C PRO A 21 -18.75 12.06 -5.24
N HIS A 22 -18.91 11.13 -6.17
CA HIS A 22 -18.47 9.75 -5.96
C HIS A 22 -16.94 9.64 -6.01
N LEU A 23 -16.29 10.36 -6.93
CA LEU A 23 -14.83 10.44 -6.99
C LEU A 23 -14.23 11.06 -5.72
N GLU A 24 -14.87 12.10 -5.17
CA GLU A 24 -14.46 12.72 -3.91
C GLU A 24 -14.57 11.74 -2.73
N GLU A 25 -15.63 10.94 -2.68
CA GLU A 25 -15.84 9.92 -1.65
C GLU A 25 -14.77 8.84 -1.75
N LEU A 26 -14.53 8.30 -2.95
CA LEU A 26 -13.47 7.32 -3.21
C LEU A 26 -12.09 7.87 -2.89
N ALA A 27 -11.80 9.14 -3.23
CA ALA A 27 -10.52 9.77 -2.93
C ALA A 27 -10.29 9.93 -1.43
N LYS A 28 -11.33 10.29 -0.67
CA LYS A 28 -11.26 10.36 0.81
C LYS A 28 -11.06 8.99 1.44
N GLU A 29 -11.75 7.96 0.94
CA GLU A 29 -11.56 6.58 1.41
C GLU A 29 -10.14 6.09 1.10
N TYR A 30 -9.64 6.37 -0.11
CA TYR A 30 -8.28 6.04 -0.53
C TYR A 30 -7.24 6.76 0.33
N ALA A 31 -7.39 8.06 0.53
CA ALA A 31 -6.54 8.85 1.40
C ALA A 31 -6.50 8.31 2.84
N SER A 32 -7.65 7.89 3.38
CA SER A 32 -7.75 7.29 4.72
C SER A 32 -7.04 5.94 4.78
N CYS A 33 -7.12 5.14 3.72
CA CYS A 33 -6.38 3.89 3.60
C CYS A 33 -4.87 4.13 3.62
N ARG A 34 -4.39 5.06 2.80
CA ARG A 34 -2.96 5.41 2.74
C ARG A 34 -2.45 5.96 4.05
N ALA A 35 -3.23 6.82 4.73
CA ALA A 35 -2.85 7.36 6.04
C ALA A 35 -2.68 6.24 7.08
N THR A 36 -3.58 5.26 7.10
CA THR A 36 -3.51 4.10 8.00
C THR A 36 -2.26 3.26 7.72
N ILE A 37 -1.95 3.02 6.45
CA ILE A 37 -0.77 2.26 6.03
C ILE A 37 0.50 3.01 6.37
N LYS A 38 0.54 4.32 6.09
CA LYS A 38 1.67 5.17 6.44
C LYS A 38 1.92 5.15 7.94
N GLU A 39 0.90 5.30 8.77
CA GLU A 39 1.05 5.26 10.23
C GLU A 39 1.62 3.92 10.71
N ARG A 40 1.12 2.80 10.16
CA ARG A 40 1.67 1.48 10.46
C ARG A 40 3.11 1.33 9.99
N LEU A 41 3.43 1.79 8.79
CA LEU A 41 4.77 1.73 8.22
C LEU A 41 5.76 2.59 9.03
N ASP A 42 5.39 3.82 9.37
CA ASP A 42 6.18 4.69 10.25
C ASP A 42 6.42 4.04 11.62
N LYS A 43 5.41 3.37 12.18
CA LYS A 43 5.55 2.61 13.43
C LYS A 43 6.53 1.43 13.27
N CYS A 44 6.45 0.69 12.17
CA CYS A 44 7.39 -0.41 11.88
C CYS A 44 8.82 0.12 11.71
N VAL A 45 9.01 1.19 10.93
CA VAL A 45 10.31 1.85 10.72
C VAL A 45 10.90 2.32 12.05
N PHE A 46 10.07 2.94 12.91
CA PHE A 46 10.48 3.36 14.25
C PHE A 46 10.97 2.18 15.10
N LEU A 47 10.25 1.05 15.07
CA LEU A 47 10.61 -0.16 15.80
C LEU A 47 11.89 -0.81 15.26
N ILE A 48 12.07 -0.84 13.94
CA ILE A 48 13.29 -1.36 13.28
C ILE A 48 14.50 -0.51 13.67
N ARG A 49 14.37 0.82 13.65
CA ARG A 49 15.42 1.75 14.09
C ARG A 49 15.75 1.61 15.58
N ALA A 50 14.79 1.14 16.39
CA ALA A 50 14.98 0.82 17.80
C ALA A 50 15.48 -0.63 18.04
N GLU A 51 15.95 -1.32 16.99
CA GLU A 51 16.43 -2.71 17.02
C GLU A 51 15.35 -3.73 17.45
N LYS A 52 14.07 -3.34 17.45
CA LYS A 52 12.93 -4.20 17.78
C LYS A 52 12.31 -4.79 16.52
N HIS A 53 13.12 -5.53 15.76
CA HIS A 53 12.72 -6.13 14.48
C HIS A 53 11.49 -7.03 14.64
N HIS A 54 11.51 -8.02 15.54
CA HIS A 54 10.38 -8.92 15.81
C HIS A 54 9.04 -8.17 15.99
N VAL A 55 9.01 -7.14 16.84
CA VAL A 55 7.80 -6.36 17.13
C VAL A 55 7.33 -5.58 15.90
N ALA A 56 8.26 -5.08 15.08
CA ALA A 56 7.92 -4.42 13.82
C ALA A 56 7.25 -5.38 12.84
N LEU A 57 7.71 -6.64 12.80
CA LEU A 57 7.12 -7.68 11.95
C LEU A 57 5.74 -8.09 12.46
N GLU A 58 5.56 -8.29 13.77
CA GLU A 58 4.23 -8.57 14.35
C GLU A 58 3.21 -7.47 14.00
N VAL A 59 3.63 -6.20 14.05
CA VAL A 59 2.78 -5.07 13.65
C VAL A 59 2.48 -5.10 12.15
N ALA A 60 3.45 -5.47 11.31
CA ALA A 60 3.27 -5.59 9.87
C ALA A 60 2.38 -6.79 9.48
N GLU A 61 2.43 -7.89 10.23
CA GLU A 61 1.66 -9.11 10.00
C GLU A 61 0.25 -9.05 10.60
N THR A 62 -0.03 -8.07 11.45
CA THR A 62 -1.35 -7.86 12.04
C THR A 62 -2.41 -7.73 10.94
N PRO A 63 -3.42 -8.62 10.87
CA PRO A 63 -4.36 -8.65 9.76
C PRO A 63 -5.21 -7.37 9.70
N PRO A 64 -5.44 -6.79 8.49
CA PRO A 64 -4.81 -7.16 7.22
C PRO A 64 -3.32 -6.76 7.18
N SER A 65 -2.48 -7.66 6.65
CA SER A 65 -1.02 -7.48 6.63
C SER A 65 -0.64 -6.23 5.84
N LEU A 66 0.39 -5.54 6.30
CA LEU A 66 0.86 -4.30 5.70
C LEU A 66 1.34 -4.51 4.26
N PHE A 67 2.00 -5.64 3.98
CA PHE A 67 2.42 -6.01 2.63
C PHE A 67 1.23 -6.23 1.69
N SER A 68 0.21 -6.99 2.11
CA SER A 68 -0.98 -7.19 1.27
C SER A 68 -1.74 -5.88 1.05
N LEU A 69 -1.74 -4.97 2.02
CA LEU A 69 -2.33 -3.64 1.84
C LEU A 69 -1.55 -2.79 0.84
N LEU A 70 -0.21 -2.79 0.93
CA LEU A 70 0.68 -2.09 0.01
C LEU A 70 0.51 -2.62 -1.42
N GLU A 71 0.49 -3.94 -1.60
CA GLU A 71 0.30 -4.59 -2.89
C GLU A 71 -1.05 -4.23 -3.52
N LYS A 72 -2.13 -4.30 -2.75
CA LYS A 72 -3.48 -3.95 -3.24
C LYS A 72 -3.59 -2.49 -3.68
N LEU A 73 -2.88 -1.58 -3.00
CA LEU A 73 -2.90 -0.16 -3.35
C LEU A 73 -1.93 0.20 -4.46
N ALA A 74 -0.84 -0.55 -4.60
CA ALA A 74 0.10 -0.48 -5.71
C ALA A 74 -0.43 -1.22 -6.95
N CYS A 75 -1.74 -1.37 -7.11
CA CYS A 75 -2.31 -2.02 -8.28
C CYS A 75 -2.07 -1.19 -9.55
N GLU A 76 -2.27 -1.80 -10.72
CA GLU A 76 -2.15 -1.15 -12.03
C GLU A 76 -3.02 0.12 -12.15
N SER A 77 -4.11 0.16 -11.38
CA SER A 77 -5.07 1.25 -11.35
C SER A 77 -4.64 2.44 -10.49
N GLU A 78 -3.53 2.34 -9.76
CA GLU A 78 -2.97 3.42 -8.94
C GLU A 78 -2.60 4.64 -9.78
N GLU A 79 -1.72 4.48 -10.75
CA GLU A 79 -1.23 5.59 -11.58
C GLU A 79 -2.36 6.35 -12.30
N PRO A 80 -3.31 5.68 -13.01
CA PRO A 80 -4.42 6.38 -13.63
C PRO A 80 -5.37 7.03 -12.60
N TRP A 81 -5.52 6.44 -11.41
CA TRP A 81 -6.29 7.04 -10.32
C TRP A 81 -5.64 8.31 -9.78
N GLN A 82 -4.32 8.30 -9.56
CA GLN A 82 -3.58 9.49 -9.12
C GLN A 82 -3.71 10.62 -10.16
N ARG A 83 -3.49 10.32 -11.44
CA ARG A 83 -3.64 11.29 -12.54
C ARG A 83 -5.05 11.86 -12.62
N LEU A 84 -6.07 11.01 -12.47
CA LEU A 84 -7.46 11.46 -12.44
C LEU A 84 -7.70 12.40 -11.25
N CYS A 85 -7.23 12.03 -10.06
CA CYS A 85 -7.38 12.84 -8.88
C CYS A 85 -6.65 14.19 -9.01
N GLU A 86 -5.41 14.20 -9.49
CA GLU A 86 -4.64 15.42 -9.73
C GLU A 86 -5.35 16.35 -10.74
N SER A 87 -5.84 15.80 -11.86
CA SER A 87 -6.59 16.55 -12.88
C SER A 87 -7.87 17.18 -12.33
N ARG A 88 -8.44 16.57 -11.29
CA ARG A 88 -9.70 16.99 -10.64
C ARG A 88 -9.47 17.78 -9.33
N GLY A 89 -8.22 17.96 -8.90
CA GLY A 89 -7.89 18.63 -7.64
C GLY A 89 -8.25 17.82 -6.38
N LEU A 90 -8.34 16.50 -6.50
CA LEU A 90 -8.68 15.58 -5.41
C LEU A 90 -7.41 15.15 -4.65
N GLY A 91 -7.46 15.27 -3.31
CA GLY A 91 -6.37 14.83 -2.45
C GLY A 91 -6.40 13.33 -2.20
N ILE A 92 -5.40 12.61 -2.71
CA ILE A 92 -5.25 11.15 -2.53
C ILE A 92 -4.53 10.75 -1.23
N GLY A 93 -4.33 11.69 -0.30
CA GLY A 93 -3.67 11.45 0.99
C GLY A 93 -2.14 11.32 0.91
N PRO A 94 -1.49 11.06 2.05
CA PRO A 94 -0.04 11.01 2.13
C PRO A 94 0.51 9.77 1.41
N GLY A 95 1.60 9.95 0.66
CA GLY A 95 2.40 8.85 0.14
C GLY A 95 3.30 8.25 1.23
N TRP A 96 3.80 7.05 0.97
CA TRP A 96 4.91 6.45 1.70
C TRP A 96 6.16 6.47 0.82
N GLU A 97 7.32 6.50 1.46
CA GLU A 97 8.58 6.45 0.74
C GLU A 97 8.98 5.00 0.49
N GLN A 98 9.51 4.72 -0.70
CA GLN A 98 9.99 3.39 -1.06
C GLN A 98 11.02 2.88 -0.05
N GLU A 99 11.90 3.77 0.46
CA GLU A 99 12.87 3.46 1.52
C GLU A 99 12.22 2.88 2.78
N GLN A 100 11.02 3.34 3.17
CA GLN A 100 10.33 2.81 4.35
C GLN A 100 9.88 1.36 4.13
N VAL A 101 9.45 1.04 2.90
CA VAL A 101 9.06 -0.31 2.49
C VAL A 101 10.30 -1.21 2.40
N ASP A 102 11.38 -0.74 1.78
CA ASP A 102 12.66 -1.46 1.70
C ASP A 102 13.26 -1.78 3.08
N LEU A 103 13.12 -0.86 4.04
CA LEU A 103 13.62 -1.05 5.41
C LEU A 103 12.80 -2.13 6.14
N LEU A 104 11.47 -2.13 5.98
CA LEU A 104 10.61 -3.17 6.51
C LEU A 104 10.88 -4.53 5.85
N GLU A 105 11.05 -4.54 4.52
CA GLU A 105 11.41 -5.73 3.76
C GLU A 105 12.75 -6.31 4.22
N SER A 106 13.75 -5.46 4.39
CA SER A 106 15.08 -5.87 4.86
C SER A 106 15.03 -6.44 6.27
N ALA A 107 14.22 -5.86 7.16
CA ALA A 107 13.98 -6.40 8.49
C ALA A 107 13.26 -7.76 8.44
N TYR A 108 12.25 -7.88 7.57
CA TYR A 108 11.53 -9.13 7.37
C TYR A 108 12.44 -10.23 6.80
N ARG A 109 13.26 -9.94 5.80
CA ARG A 109 14.23 -10.87 5.19
C ARG A 109 15.31 -11.33 6.17
N LYS A 110 15.80 -10.42 7.01
CA LYS A 110 16.79 -10.71 8.05
C LYS A 110 16.25 -11.68 9.09
N GLU A 111 14.98 -11.58 9.42
CA GLU A 111 14.26 -12.45 10.37
C GLU A 111 13.72 -13.74 9.72
N ASN A 112 13.28 -13.69 8.46
CA ASN A 112 12.62 -14.77 7.73
C ASN A 112 13.53 -15.42 6.68
N SER A 113 14.80 -15.69 7.02
CA SER A 113 15.67 -16.50 6.15
C SER A 113 15.24 -17.98 6.03
N GLU A 114 14.15 -18.43 6.67
CA GLU A 114 13.76 -19.85 6.63
C GLU A 114 12.33 -20.21 6.17
N ASP A 115 11.25 -19.45 6.37
CA ASP A 115 9.93 -19.91 5.88
C ASP A 115 8.87 -18.79 5.88
N SER A 116 8.52 -18.21 4.72
CA SER A 116 7.19 -17.59 4.58
C SER A 116 6.72 -17.48 3.12
N PRO A 117 5.63 -18.15 2.74
CA PRO A 117 5.10 -18.20 1.37
C PRO A 117 4.49 -16.87 0.88
N ILE A 118 4.17 -15.94 1.78
CA ILE A 118 3.53 -14.64 1.46
C ILE A 118 4.48 -13.73 0.66
N PHE A 119 5.79 -13.87 0.83
CA PHE A 119 6.78 -13.00 0.21
C PHE A 119 7.15 -13.40 -1.23
N ARG A 120 6.84 -14.63 -1.64
CA ARG A 120 7.13 -15.09 -3.02
C ARG A 120 6.28 -14.35 -4.04
N GLU A 121 5.00 -14.17 -3.75
CA GLU A 121 4.03 -13.54 -4.65
C GLU A 121 4.27 -12.02 -4.79
N TYR A 122 4.67 -11.34 -3.70
CA TYR A 122 5.00 -9.91 -3.71
C TYR A 122 6.22 -9.59 -4.61
N ARG A 123 7.26 -10.44 -4.59
CA ARG A 123 8.44 -10.27 -5.45
C ARG A 123 8.11 -10.42 -6.94
N GLU A 124 7.21 -11.32 -7.30
CA GLU A 124 6.81 -11.50 -8.70
C GLU A 124 6.05 -10.28 -9.22
N ALA A 125 5.23 -9.64 -8.39
CA ALA A 125 4.46 -8.45 -8.80
C ALA A 125 5.32 -7.18 -8.92
N VAL A 126 6.23 -6.92 -7.97
CA VAL A 126 7.09 -5.73 -8.00
C VAL A 126 8.21 -5.86 -9.03
N SER A 127 8.79 -7.05 -9.17
CA SER A 127 9.88 -7.27 -10.13
C SER A 127 9.40 -7.26 -11.59
N ASN A 128 8.10 -7.47 -11.86
CA ASN A 128 7.51 -7.38 -13.20
C ASN A 128 7.07 -5.95 -13.58
N ARG A 129 7.19 -4.98 -12.66
CA ARG A 129 7.00 -3.54 -12.95
C ARG A 129 8.30 -2.83 -13.34
N ASP A 130 9.43 -3.52 -13.25
CA ASP A 130 10.77 -3.02 -13.58
C ASP A 130 11.37 -3.77 -14.79
N ASP A 131 10.54 -4.14 -15.78
CA ASP A 131 11.03 -4.57 -17.10
C ASP A 131 10.94 -3.36 -18.06
N PRO A 132 12.06 -2.90 -18.65
CA PRO A 132 12.19 -1.63 -19.38
C PRO A 132 11.49 -1.56 -20.75
#